data_AF-A0AAU7PKU6-F1
#
_entry.id   AF-A0AAU7PKU6-F1
#
_cell.length_a   1.000
_cell.length_b   1.000
_cell.length_c   1.000
_cell.angle_alpha   90.00
_cell.angle_beta   90.00
_cell.angle_gamma   90.00
#
_symmetry.space_group_name_H-M   'P 1'
#
loop_
_entity.id
_entity.type
_entity.pdbx_description
1 polymer ?
#
loop_
_entity_poly.entity_id
_entity_poly.type
_entity_poly.pdbx_seq_one_letter_code
_entity_poly.pdbx_strand_id
1 'polypeptide(L)'
;MQKTIIIAVFAVLLIILLIVLSITSKKRKELQERALNKHREEALERVLRNQDHEEKEKNKKVSNVPYAVDYSKSISSRKSKKQAEPGKLMVQLTAHSELSDQRYMLNPADGIVIGREKGQNSIVVTDPTVARRQCEIFLADGAVYLKDISSSSRTMIRRKKNTTYANSQGIKLLTGDRLYIGNMVFDITLFG
;
A
#
# COMPACT_ATOMS: atom_id res chain seq x y z
N MET A 1 65.89 -17.40 -26.78
CA MET A 1 64.75 -17.81 -27.63
C MET A 1 63.79 -18.78 -26.94
N GLN A 2 64.24 -19.84 -26.25
CA GLN A 2 63.30 -20.77 -25.59
C GLN A 2 62.39 -20.11 -24.53
N LYS A 3 62.91 -19.19 -23.71
CA LYS A 3 62.12 -18.50 -22.66
C LYS A 3 60.98 -17.64 -23.22
N THR A 4 61.16 -16.99 -24.37
CA THR A 4 60.13 -16.13 -25.00
C THR A 4 59.00 -16.97 -25.62
N ILE A 5 59.32 -18.16 -26.15
CA ILE A 5 58.33 -19.10 -26.69
C ILE A 5 57.45 -19.64 -25.56
N ILE A 6 58.04 -19.99 -24.41
CA ILE A 6 57.29 -20.47 -23.24
C ILE A 6 56.29 -19.41 -22.75
N ILE A 7 56.72 -18.14 -22.61
CA ILE A 7 55.85 -17.04 -22.18
C ILE A 7 54.69 -16.84 -23.17
N ALA A 8 54.95 -16.89 -24.47
CA ALA A 8 53.91 -16.75 -25.49
C ALA A 8 52.86 -17.88 -25.42
N VAL A 9 53.30 -19.13 -25.21
CA VAL A 9 52.37 -20.27 -25.07
C VAL A 9 51.51 -20.14 -23.81
N PHE A 10 52.09 -19.73 -22.68
CA PHE A 10 51.32 -19.48 -21.45
C PHE A 10 50.33 -18.32 -21.61
N ALA A 11 50.70 -17.25 -22.31
CA ALA A 11 49.79 -16.13 -22.57
C ALA A 11 48.58 -16.57 -23.40
N VAL A 12 48.78 -17.39 -24.44
CA VAL A 12 47.69 -17.93 -25.26
C VAL A 12 46.79 -18.86 -24.44
N LEU A 13 47.36 -19.74 -23.61
CA LEU A 13 46.59 -20.61 -22.72
C LEU A 13 45.76 -19.84 -21.70
N LEU A 14 46.31 -18.74 -21.15
CA LEU A 14 45.62 -17.88 -20.20
C LEU A 14 44.43 -17.15 -20.86
N ILE A 15 44.60 -16.67 -22.10
CA ILE A 15 43.51 -16.05 -22.87
C ILE A 15 42.39 -17.06 -23.14
N ILE A 16 42.73 -18.29 -23.56
CA ILE A 16 41.75 -19.36 -23.78
C ILE A 16 41.00 -19.69 -22.49
N LEU A 17 41.71 -19.79 -21.36
CA LEU A 17 41.12 -20.02 -20.03
C LEU A 17 40.11 -18.91 -19.66
N LEU A 18 40.47 -17.64 -19.85
CA LEU A 18 39.58 -16.51 -19.56
C LEU A 18 38.32 -16.52 -20.43
N ILE A 19 38.44 -16.86 -21.72
CA ILE A 19 37.30 -16.97 -22.64
C ILE A 19 36.34 -18.07 -22.14
N VAL A 20 36.85 -19.25 -21.78
CA VAL A 20 36.04 -20.36 -21.25
C VAL A 20 35.33 -19.99 -19.94
N LEU A 21 36.00 -19.28 -19.03
CA LEU A 21 35.39 -18.79 -17.78
C LEU A 21 34.29 -17.75 -18.03
N SER A 22 34.46 -16.88 -19.03
CA SER A 22 33.45 -15.86 -19.37
C SER A 22 32.17 -16.46 -19.96
N ILE A 23 32.27 -17.54 -20.74
CA ILE A 23 31.12 -18.24 -21.33
C ILE A 23 30.38 -19.07 -20.27
N THR A 24 31.13 -19.76 -19.40
CA THR A 24 30.53 -20.58 -18.33
C THR A 24 29.85 -19.75 -17.25
N SER A 25 30.39 -18.57 -16.91
CA SER A 25 29.80 -17.65 -15.94
C SER A 25 28.50 -17.00 -16.44
N LYS A 26 28.39 -16.68 -17.74
CA LYS A 26 27.14 -16.19 -18.35
C LYS A 26 26.02 -17.22 -18.26
N LYS A 27 26.31 -18.49 -18.61
CA LYS A 27 25.32 -19.58 -18.52
C LYS A 27 24.80 -19.83 -17.10
N ARG A 28 25.66 -19.64 -16.08
CA ARG A 28 25.27 -19.79 -14.66
C ARG A 28 24.28 -18.71 -14.22
N LYS A 29 24.42 -17.46 -14.71
CA LYS A 29 23.50 -16.36 -14.40
C LYS A 29 22.11 -16.61 -15.00
N GLU A 30 22.05 -17.05 -16.26
CA GLU A 30 20.79 -17.39 -16.92
C GLU A 30 20.07 -18.56 -16.22
N LEU A 31 20.82 -19.56 -15.75
CA LEU A 31 20.26 -20.69 -15.01
C LEU A 31 19.70 -20.25 -13.64
N GLN A 32 20.39 -19.34 -12.95
CA GLN A 32 19.91 -18.77 -11.69
C GLN A 32 18.62 -17.97 -11.88
N GLU A 33 18.55 -17.16 -12.94
CA GLU A 33 17.35 -16.37 -13.25
C GLU A 33 16.16 -17.28 -13.62
N ARG A 34 16.40 -18.33 -14.41
CA ARG A 34 15.38 -19.34 -14.71
C ARG A 34 14.92 -20.11 -13.47
N ALA A 35 15.84 -20.48 -12.57
CA ALA A 35 15.49 -21.15 -11.33
C ALA A 35 14.66 -20.25 -10.41
N LEU A 36 14.99 -18.96 -10.34
CA LEU A 36 14.24 -17.96 -9.57
C LEU A 36 12.83 -17.74 -10.15
N ASN A 37 12.72 -17.56 -11.46
CA ASN A 37 11.44 -17.37 -12.14
C ASN A 37 10.55 -18.61 -11.99
N LYS A 38 11.12 -19.81 -12.14
CA LYS A 38 10.39 -21.07 -11.92
C LYS A 38 9.87 -21.18 -10.48
N HIS A 39 10.70 -20.84 -9.48
CA HIS A 39 10.27 -20.88 -8.09
C HIS A 39 9.20 -19.83 -7.76
N ARG A 40 9.21 -18.67 -8.45
CA ARG A 40 8.17 -17.65 -8.37
C ARG A 40 6.86 -18.12 -9.00
N GLU A 41 6.93 -18.76 -10.16
CA GLU A 41 5.78 -19.35 -10.85
C GLU A 41 5.16 -20.49 -10.03
N GLU A 42 5.96 -21.41 -9.49
CA GLU A 42 5.47 -22.48 -8.60
C GLU A 42 4.82 -21.93 -7.32
N ALA A 43 5.32 -20.80 -6.78
CA ALA A 43 4.71 -20.14 -5.65
C ALA A 43 3.36 -19.51 -6.01
N LEU A 44 3.24 -18.88 -7.19
CA LEU A 44 1.97 -18.36 -7.71
C LEU A 44 0.95 -19.49 -7.94
N GLU A 45 1.41 -20.60 -8.52
CA GLU A 45 0.56 -21.76 -8.82
C GLU A 45 0.03 -22.43 -7.55
N ARG A 46 0.85 -22.54 -6.49
CA ARG A 46 0.38 -23.03 -5.18
C ARG A 46 -0.70 -22.13 -4.55
N VAL A 47 -0.57 -20.81 -4.69
CA VAL A 47 -1.57 -19.86 -4.19
C VAL A 47 -2.87 -19.99 -4.97
N LEU A 48 -2.80 -20.16 -6.29
CA LEU A 48 -3.97 -20.39 -7.14
C LEU A 48 -4.62 -21.75 -6.86
N ARG A 49 -3.82 -22.81 -6.66
CA ARG A 49 -4.32 -24.16 -6.37
C ARG A 49 -5.04 -24.28 -5.02
N ASN A 50 -4.73 -23.41 -4.07
CA ASN A 50 -5.43 -23.33 -2.78
C ASN A 50 -6.72 -22.49 -2.82
N GLN A 51 -7.05 -21.85 -3.95
CA GLN A 51 -8.27 -21.05 -4.08
C GLN A 51 -9.51 -21.89 -4.41
N ASP A 52 -9.35 -23.15 -4.82
CA ASP A 52 -10.45 -24.01 -5.29
C ASP A 52 -10.99 -25.03 -4.27
N HIS A 53 -10.41 -25.12 -3.06
CA HIS A 53 -10.90 -26.05 -2.03
C HIS A 53 -10.68 -25.56 -0.61
N GLU A 54 -11.54 -24.69 -0.07
CA GLU A 54 -11.88 -24.68 1.37
C GLU A 54 -13.31 -24.14 1.61
N GLU A 55 -14.32 -24.95 1.25
CA GLU A 55 -15.53 -25.03 2.06
C GLU A 55 -15.33 -26.11 3.14
N LYS A 56 -15.46 -25.68 4.40
CA LYS A 56 -15.75 -26.44 5.65
C LYS A 56 -14.58 -27.15 6.37
N GLU A 57 -14.07 -26.52 7.44
CA GLU A 57 -14.33 -26.92 8.85
C GLU A 57 -13.77 -25.91 9.89
N LYS A 58 -14.70 -25.31 10.64
CA LYS A 58 -14.72 -24.99 12.10
C LYS A 58 -13.53 -24.26 12.79
N ASN A 59 -13.81 -22.99 13.08
CA ASN A 59 -13.74 -22.34 14.40
C ASN A 59 -12.38 -21.83 14.94
N LYS A 60 -11.91 -20.67 14.44
CA LYS A 60 -11.29 -19.60 15.26
C LYS A 60 -11.15 -18.28 14.48
N LYS A 61 -11.48 -17.18 15.17
CA LYS A 61 -11.37 -15.76 14.78
C LYS A 61 -10.15 -15.44 13.89
N VAL A 62 -10.39 -14.85 12.70
CA VAL A 62 -9.94 -13.52 12.21
C VAL A 62 -10.70 -13.28 10.90
N SER A 63 -11.62 -12.30 10.85
CA SER A 63 -12.31 -11.94 9.60
C SER A 63 -11.41 -11.03 8.74
N ASN A 64 -10.66 -11.63 7.81
CA ASN A 64 -10.09 -10.91 6.68
C ASN A 64 -10.56 -11.64 5.42
N VAL A 65 -11.79 -11.34 4.98
CA VAL A 65 -12.29 -11.80 3.68
C VAL A 65 -12.03 -10.67 2.68
N PRO A 66 -11.28 -10.91 1.60
CA PRO A 66 -11.20 -9.97 0.49
C PRO A 66 -12.59 -9.90 -0.17
N TYR A 67 -13.13 -8.70 -0.33
CA TYR A 67 -14.47 -8.49 -0.90
C TYR A 67 -14.60 -9.17 -2.27
N ALA A 68 -15.54 -10.11 -2.39
CA ALA A 68 -16.02 -10.59 -3.68
C ALA A 68 -16.88 -9.49 -4.31
N VAL A 69 -16.50 -9.02 -5.49
CA VAL A 69 -17.27 -8.03 -6.25
C VAL A 69 -18.28 -8.79 -7.12
N ASP A 70 -19.52 -8.88 -6.67
CA ASP A 70 -20.62 -9.44 -7.45
C ASP A 70 -21.21 -8.35 -8.36
N TYR A 71 -20.98 -8.47 -9.68
CA TYR A 71 -21.51 -7.58 -10.70
C TYR A 71 -22.94 -7.91 -11.14
N SER A 72 -23.64 -8.81 -10.43
CA SER A 72 -24.91 -9.36 -10.90
C SER A 72 -25.97 -9.53 -9.81
N LYS A 73 -26.47 -8.43 -9.23
CA LYS A 73 -27.89 -8.42 -8.80
C LYS A 73 -28.54 -7.05 -8.64
N SER A 74 -29.69 -6.96 -9.30
CA SER A 74 -30.62 -5.87 -9.49
C SER A 74 -31.28 -5.35 -8.21
N ILE A 75 -31.56 -4.03 -8.23
CA ILE A 75 -32.84 -3.38 -7.90
C ILE A 75 -33.88 -4.30 -7.23
N SER A 76 -34.13 -4.14 -5.93
CA SER A 76 -35.49 -4.04 -5.36
C SER A 76 -35.52 -3.68 -3.86
N SER A 77 -35.97 -2.45 -3.60
CA SER A 77 -36.89 -2.00 -2.53
C SER A 77 -36.51 -2.06 -1.03
N ARG A 78 -36.21 -0.87 -0.46
CA ARG A 78 -37.06 -0.23 0.58
C ARG A 78 -36.81 1.28 0.69
N LYS A 79 -37.87 2.08 0.58
CA LYS A 79 -37.90 3.56 0.65
C LYS A 79 -37.20 4.10 1.90
N SER A 80 -36.15 4.91 1.73
CA SER A 80 -35.66 5.92 2.67
C SER A 80 -34.99 7.05 1.90
N LYS A 81 -35.06 8.29 2.42
CA LYS A 81 -34.64 9.56 1.79
C LYS A 81 -33.25 9.50 1.13
N LYS A 82 -33.07 10.27 0.04
CA LYS A 82 -31.80 10.51 -0.69
C LYS A 82 -30.62 10.78 0.28
N GLN A 83 -29.91 9.74 0.68
CA GLN A 83 -28.58 9.78 1.27
C GLN A 83 -27.64 9.17 0.23
N ALA A 84 -26.51 9.84 -0.01
CA ALA A 84 -25.51 9.39 -0.97
C ALA A 84 -25.13 7.93 -0.67
N GLU A 85 -25.15 7.07 -1.71
CA GLU A 85 -24.94 5.64 -1.51
C GLU A 85 -23.54 5.38 -0.93
N PRO A 86 -23.43 4.72 0.24
CA PRO A 86 -22.18 4.58 1.01
C PRO A 86 -21.07 3.78 0.31
N GLY A 87 -21.30 3.29 -0.91
CA GLY A 87 -20.30 2.61 -1.74
C GLY A 87 -19.72 3.42 -2.90
N LYS A 88 -20.17 4.67 -3.14
CA LYS A 88 -19.63 5.50 -4.24
C LYS A 88 -18.48 6.40 -3.82
N LEU A 89 -18.49 6.86 -2.57
CA LEU A 89 -17.54 7.85 -2.12
C LEU A 89 -16.20 7.18 -1.77
N MET A 90 -15.12 7.58 -2.43
CA MET A 90 -13.75 7.15 -2.16
C MET A 90 -12.89 8.35 -1.77
N VAL A 91 -12.01 8.14 -0.80
CA VAL A 91 -11.02 9.14 -0.39
C VAL A 91 -9.66 8.69 -0.88
N GLN A 92 -9.04 9.49 -1.71
CA GLN A 92 -7.61 9.38 -1.99
C GLN A 92 -6.83 10.29 -1.04
N LEU A 93 -5.90 9.70 -0.31
CA LEU A 93 -4.89 10.40 0.47
C LEU A 93 -3.54 10.26 -0.23
N THR A 94 -2.95 11.39 -0.62
CA THR A 94 -1.59 11.43 -1.17
C THR A 94 -0.65 11.91 -0.07
N ALA A 95 0.12 11.00 0.50
CA ALA A 95 1.08 11.25 1.54
C ALA A 95 2.41 11.71 0.94
N HIS A 96 2.85 12.91 1.28
CA HIS A 96 4.13 13.48 0.89
C HIS A 96 5.13 13.30 2.03
N SER A 97 6.21 12.59 1.75
CA SER A 97 7.37 12.43 2.65
C SER A 97 8.64 12.91 1.97
N GLU A 98 9.74 13.01 2.71
CA GLU A 98 11.04 13.39 2.14
C GLU A 98 11.54 12.39 1.07
N LEU A 99 11.13 11.12 1.18
CA LEU A 99 11.67 10.03 0.37
C LEU A 99 10.75 9.62 -0.80
N SER A 100 9.44 9.80 -0.66
CA SER A 100 8.47 9.37 -1.67
C SER A 100 7.06 9.92 -1.42
N ASP A 101 6.26 9.93 -2.48
CA ASP A 101 4.82 10.15 -2.44
C ASP A 101 4.09 8.81 -2.45
N GLN A 102 3.24 8.57 -1.46
CA GLN A 102 2.42 7.36 -1.38
C GLN A 102 0.93 7.70 -1.49
N ARG A 103 0.19 6.95 -2.30
CA ARG A 103 -1.25 7.16 -2.52
C ARG A 103 -2.05 6.03 -1.89
N TYR A 104 -3.09 6.39 -1.16
CA TYR A 104 -4.04 5.46 -0.54
C TYR A 104 -5.43 5.76 -1.07
N MET A 105 -6.13 4.76 -1.62
CA MET A 105 -7.53 4.87 -2.00
C MET A 105 -8.35 4.05 -1.01
N LEU A 106 -9.17 4.72 -0.21
CA LEU A 106 -9.87 4.11 0.91
C LEU A 106 -11.34 4.53 0.94
N ASN A 107 -12.20 3.62 1.38
CA ASN A 107 -13.60 3.91 1.60
C ASN A 107 -13.78 4.59 2.97
N PRO A 108 -14.30 5.84 3.03
CA PRO A 108 -14.54 6.53 4.30
C PRO A 108 -15.66 5.87 5.14
N ALA A 109 -16.47 4.99 4.56
CA ALA A 109 -17.47 4.21 5.29
C ALA A 109 -16.85 3.18 6.26
N ASP A 110 -15.63 2.72 5.99
CA ASP A 110 -14.92 1.74 6.84
C ASP A 110 -14.26 2.39 8.07
N GLY A 111 -14.20 3.73 8.13
CA GLY A 111 -13.46 4.46 9.14
C GLY A 111 -11.95 4.37 8.91
N ILE A 112 -11.36 5.44 8.39
CA ILE A 112 -9.93 5.49 8.06
C ILE A 112 -9.19 6.10 9.25
N VAL A 113 -8.48 5.26 10.01
CA VAL A 113 -7.72 5.71 11.18
C VAL A 113 -6.27 5.97 10.80
N ILE A 114 -5.74 7.12 11.20
CA ILE A 114 -4.35 7.52 10.98
C ILE A 114 -3.65 7.68 12.33
N GLY A 115 -2.47 7.09 12.47
CA GLY A 115 -1.67 7.18 13.69
C GLY A 115 -0.36 6.41 13.61
N ARG A 116 0.38 6.34 14.72
CA ARG A 116 1.69 5.67 14.79
C ARG A 116 1.63 4.17 15.05
N GLU A 117 0.57 3.66 15.66
CA GLU A 117 0.46 2.25 16.03
C GLU A 117 0.34 1.34 14.79
N LYS A 118 1.13 0.26 14.74
CA LYS A 118 1.05 -0.73 13.66
C LYS A 118 -0.10 -1.71 13.90
N GLY A 119 -0.83 -2.08 12.84
CA GLY A 119 -1.89 -3.09 12.89
C GLY A 119 -3.24 -2.61 13.46
N GLN A 120 -3.32 -1.37 13.94
CA GLN A 120 -4.56 -0.76 14.46
C GLN A 120 -5.04 0.46 13.63
N ASN A 121 -4.22 0.91 12.68
CA ASN A 121 -4.48 2.07 11.85
C ASN A 121 -4.52 1.66 10.37
N SER A 122 -5.39 2.32 9.60
CA SER A 122 -5.46 2.18 8.15
C SER A 122 -4.20 2.77 7.48
N ILE A 123 -3.68 3.87 8.05
CA ILE A 123 -2.43 4.50 7.61
C ILE A 123 -1.52 4.68 8.81
N VAL A 124 -0.29 4.18 8.71
CA VAL A 124 0.71 4.26 9.77
C VAL A 124 1.70 5.39 9.47
N VAL A 125 1.80 6.35 10.39
CA VAL A 125 2.76 7.46 10.34
C VAL A 125 3.88 7.19 11.33
N THR A 126 5.10 6.98 10.84
CA THR A 126 6.26 6.62 11.68
C THR A 126 6.92 7.89 12.25
N ASP A 127 6.18 8.63 13.06
CA ASP A 127 6.64 9.87 13.72
C ASP A 127 6.35 9.78 15.23
N PRO A 128 7.36 9.89 16.12
CA PRO A 128 7.16 9.85 17.57
C PRO A 128 6.18 10.88 18.13
N THR A 129 6.01 12.02 17.45
CA THR A 129 5.08 13.11 17.83
C THR A 129 3.62 12.78 17.50
N VAL A 130 3.39 11.78 16.65
CA VAL A 130 2.07 11.30 16.27
C VAL A 130 1.55 10.30 17.30
N ALA A 131 0.29 10.51 17.70
CA ALA A 131 -0.38 9.64 18.65
C ALA A 131 -0.58 8.23 18.07
N ARG A 132 -0.71 7.22 18.93
CA ARG A 132 -0.95 5.82 18.52
C ARG A 132 -2.13 5.70 17.55
N ARG A 133 -3.24 6.37 17.87
CA ARG A 133 -4.41 6.59 17.02
C ARG A 133 -4.74 8.08 17.10
N GLN A 134 -4.36 8.86 16.10
CA GLN A 134 -4.44 10.32 16.19
C GLN A 134 -5.79 10.85 15.72
N CYS A 135 -6.18 10.50 14.49
CA CYS A 135 -7.39 11.01 13.89
C CYS A 135 -8.08 9.93 13.04
N GLU A 136 -9.35 10.19 12.75
CA GLU A 136 -10.19 9.30 11.95
C GLU A 136 -10.95 10.11 10.91
N ILE A 137 -10.88 9.62 9.67
CA ILE A 137 -11.70 10.08 8.55
C ILE A 137 -12.88 9.13 8.41
N PHE A 138 -14.09 9.65 8.41
CA PHE A 138 -15.31 8.86 8.42
C PHE A 138 -16.41 9.47 7.55
N LEU A 139 -17.33 8.62 7.09
CA LEU A 139 -18.53 9.05 6.37
C LEU A 139 -19.66 9.32 7.35
N ALA A 140 -20.25 10.51 7.26
CA ALA A 140 -21.48 10.86 7.98
C ALA A 140 -22.38 11.70 7.06
N ASP A 141 -23.69 11.45 7.06
CA ASP A 141 -24.67 12.21 6.26
C ASP A 141 -24.29 12.38 4.76
N GLY A 142 -23.60 11.40 4.18
CA GLY A 142 -23.14 11.43 2.79
C GLY A 142 -21.95 12.36 2.51
N ALA A 143 -21.27 12.86 3.55
CA ALA A 143 -20.06 13.66 3.45
C ALA A 143 -18.91 13.06 4.27
N VAL A 144 -17.68 13.37 3.89
CA VAL A 144 -16.47 12.92 4.58
C VAL A 144 -16.09 13.94 5.65
N TYR A 145 -15.82 13.44 6.85
CA TYR A 145 -15.40 14.24 7.99
C TYR A 145 -14.08 13.72 8.55
N LEU A 146 -13.33 14.60 9.21
CA LEU A 146 -12.13 14.29 9.97
C LEU A 146 -12.33 14.72 11.42
N LYS A 147 -12.09 13.82 12.38
CA LYS A 147 -12.05 14.14 13.81
C LYS A 147 -10.73 13.69 14.44
N ASP A 148 -10.30 14.41 15.46
CA ASP A 148 -9.21 13.96 16.34
C ASP A 148 -9.76 12.97 17.37
N ILE A 149 -9.08 11.83 17.52
CA ILE A 149 -9.39 10.79 18.51
C ILE A 149 -8.47 10.94 19.74
N SER A 150 -7.21 11.32 19.53
CA SER A 150 -6.28 11.55 20.63
C SER A 150 -6.35 12.98 21.17
N SER A 151 -6.26 13.13 22.49
CA SER A 151 -6.10 14.43 23.14
C SER A 151 -4.65 14.94 23.09
N SER A 152 -3.67 14.07 22.83
CA SER A 152 -2.24 14.38 22.92
C SER A 152 -1.69 15.10 21.69
N SER A 153 -2.30 14.92 20.53
CA SER A 153 -1.82 15.42 19.25
C SER A 153 -3.02 15.93 18.45
N ARG A 154 -2.88 17.11 17.84
CA ARG A 154 -3.93 17.71 17.01
C ARG A 154 -3.60 17.55 15.53
N THR A 155 -4.63 17.38 14.70
CA THR A 155 -4.47 17.36 13.25
C THR A 155 -4.78 18.74 12.68
N MET A 156 -3.85 19.32 11.92
CA MET A 156 -4.07 20.60 11.27
C MET A 156 -4.57 20.40 9.84
N ILE A 157 -5.59 21.17 9.45
CA ILE A 157 -6.21 21.15 8.13
C ILE A 157 -5.96 22.50 7.48
N ARG A 158 -5.36 22.51 6.28
CA ARG A 158 -5.17 23.70 5.47
C ARG A 158 -6.00 23.62 4.20
N ARG A 159 -6.82 24.64 3.98
CA ARG A 159 -7.63 24.84 2.77
C ARG A 159 -7.27 26.18 2.14
N LYS A 160 -6.55 26.14 1.00
CA LYS A 160 -6.04 27.35 0.33
C LYS A 160 -5.21 28.22 1.30
N LYS A 161 -5.75 29.35 1.75
CA LYS A 161 -5.12 30.29 2.70
C LYS A 161 -5.58 30.13 4.16
N ASN A 162 -6.60 29.31 4.40
CA ASN A 162 -7.18 29.12 5.73
C ASN A 162 -6.60 27.87 6.39
N THR A 163 -6.33 27.96 7.69
CA THR A 163 -5.84 26.86 8.51
C THR A 163 -6.77 26.69 9.71
N THR A 164 -7.14 25.46 10.01
CA THR A 164 -7.94 25.09 11.17
C THR A 164 -7.38 23.81 11.79
N TYR A 165 -7.80 23.48 13.01
CA TYR A 165 -7.47 22.23 13.67
C TYR A 165 -8.69 21.34 13.73
N ALA A 166 -8.50 20.04 13.48
CA ALA A 166 -9.51 19.04 13.77
C ALA A 166 -9.87 19.07 15.27
N ASN A 167 -11.11 18.68 15.55
CA ASN A 167 -11.62 18.55 16.90
C ASN A 167 -12.34 17.20 17.02
N SER A 168 -12.84 16.89 18.22
CA SER A 168 -13.58 15.65 18.46
C SER A 168 -14.96 15.60 17.80
N GLN A 169 -15.53 16.75 17.42
CA GLN A 169 -16.85 16.84 16.78
C GLN A 169 -16.83 16.55 15.28
N GLY A 170 -15.66 16.66 14.65
CA GLY A 170 -15.47 16.39 13.24
C GLY A 170 -15.59 17.65 12.37
N ILE A 171 -14.70 17.76 11.39
CA ILE A 171 -14.67 18.83 10.39
C ILE A 171 -14.86 18.21 9.02
N LYS A 172 -15.77 18.79 8.22
CA LYS A 172 -16.03 18.32 6.85
C LYS A 172 -14.79 18.53 5.97
N LEU A 173 -14.29 17.43 5.41
CA LEU A 173 -13.22 17.43 4.43
C LEU A 173 -13.75 17.75 3.04
N LEU A 174 -12.93 18.42 2.25
CA LEU A 174 -13.15 18.72 0.84
C LEU A 174 -11.92 18.34 0.02
N THR A 175 -12.12 18.09 -1.27
CA THR A 175 -11.01 17.94 -2.23
C THR A 175 -10.13 19.18 -2.22
N GLY A 176 -8.81 18.98 -2.17
CA GLY A 176 -7.80 20.03 -2.08
C GLY A 176 -7.46 20.46 -0.65
N ASP A 177 -8.05 19.83 0.36
CA ASP A 177 -7.60 19.98 1.74
C ASP A 177 -6.24 19.30 1.94
N ARG A 178 -5.37 19.94 2.73
CA ARG A 178 -4.12 19.37 3.20
C ARG A 178 -4.17 19.08 4.68
N LEU A 179 -3.89 17.84 5.06
CA LEU A 179 -3.78 17.43 6.46
C LEU A 179 -2.32 17.38 6.87
N TYR A 180 -2.04 17.87 8.06
CA TYR A 180 -0.71 17.84 8.67
C TYR A 180 -0.78 16.98 9.93
N ILE A 181 -0.03 15.89 9.92
CA ILE A 181 0.00 14.86 10.96
C ILE A 181 1.47 14.56 11.24
N GLY A 182 2.01 15.14 12.31
CA GLY A 182 3.46 15.13 12.58
C GLY A 182 4.23 15.81 11.44
N ASN A 183 5.26 15.13 10.93
CA ASN A 183 6.03 15.54 9.77
C ASN A 183 5.40 15.19 8.41
N MET A 184 4.28 14.45 8.39
CA MET A 184 3.64 14.03 7.13
C MET A 184 2.55 15.01 6.70
N VAL A 185 2.51 15.27 5.39
CA VAL A 185 1.46 16.06 4.74
C VAL A 185 0.63 15.13 3.84
N PHE A 186 -0.69 15.19 3.98
CA PHE A 186 -1.62 14.44 3.14
C PHE A 186 -2.47 15.38 2.31
N ASP A 187 -2.40 15.27 0.99
CA ASP A 187 -3.33 15.91 0.06
C ASP A 187 -4.58 15.04 -0.13
N ILE A 188 -5.75 15.64 0.08
CA ILE A 188 -7.05 14.95 0.04
C ILE A 188 -7.75 15.15 -1.30
N THR A 189 -8.18 14.05 -1.91
CA THR A 189 -9.07 14.06 -3.07
C THR A 189 -10.27 13.15 -2.82
N LEU A 190 -11.47 13.69 -2.95
CA LEU A 190 -12.73 12.95 -2.80
C LEU A 190 -13.29 12.59 -4.18
N PHE A 191 -13.70 11.35 -4.35
CA PHE A 191 -14.39 10.82 -5.55
C PHE A 191 -15.76 10.30 -5.13
N GLY A 192 -16.82 10.55 -5.89
CA GLY A 192 -18.18 10.07 -5.59
C GLY A 192 -19.17 10.27 -6.72
#